data_AF-A0A7I7X184-F1
#
_entry.id   AF-A0A7I7X184-F1
#
_cell.length_a   1.000
_cell.length_b   1.000
_cell.length_c   1.000
_cell.angle_alpha   90.00
_cell.angle_beta   90.00
_cell.angle_gamma   90.00
#
_symmetry.space_group_name_H-M   'P 1'
#
loop_
_entity.id
_entity.type
_entity.pdbx_description
1 polymer ?
#
loop_
_entity_poly.entity_id
_entity_poly.type
_entity_poly.pdbx_seq_one_letter_code
_entity_poly.pdbx_strand_id
1 'polypeptide(L)'
;MIPAAYPGESEWSRAVTTLTHALPWILAAGLATRVASWFGWLTSLDLAIAVVILGCQFATMAHLRSSHLCARCMDEVPADAPVQAERRKRVLWFSHQLATGIGICGLLVPAFAIAVIGDHFGSPEVHPVARIPLDVLVFTSLYSTWLHHRPRPWCPYCRDWDEDGDTEPSPDPPEFKTRTG
;
A
#
# COMPACT_ATOMS: atom_id res chain seq x y z
N MET A 1 4.62 18.73 10.74
CA MET A 1 3.49 19.69 10.69
C MET A 1 2.26 18.88 10.30
N ILE A 2 1.23 18.79 11.14
CA ILE A 2 0.00 18.04 10.83
C ILE A 2 -0.86 18.97 9.97
N PRO A 3 -1.29 18.57 8.76
CA PRO A 3 -2.14 19.43 7.92
C PRO A 3 -3.45 19.73 8.63
N ALA A 4 -3.96 20.96 8.45
CA ALA A 4 -5.24 21.38 9.00
C ALA A 4 -6.37 20.51 8.40
N ALA A 5 -7.28 20.03 9.24
CA ALA A 5 -8.40 19.19 8.82
C ALA A 5 -9.34 19.95 7.87
N TYR A 6 -9.86 19.27 6.84
CA TYR A 6 -10.92 19.84 6.02
C TYR A 6 -12.22 19.93 6.84
N PRO A 7 -13.02 21.00 6.70
CA PRO A 7 -14.29 21.11 7.41
C PRO A 7 -15.21 19.95 7.01
N GLY A 8 -15.60 19.12 7.98
CA GLY A 8 -16.45 17.93 7.80
C GLY A 8 -15.72 16.57 7.79
N GLU A 9 -14.39 16.55 7.95
CA GLU A 9 -13.62 15.31 8.00
C GLU A 9 -13.82 14.56 9.34
N SER A 10 -14.15 13.27 9.27
CA SER A 10 -14.33 12.43 10.48
C SER A 10 -13.00 12.12 11.17
N GLU A 11 -13.04 11.87 12.49
CA GLU A 11 -11.86 11.44 13.25
C GLU A 11 -11.23 10.16 12.69
N TRP A 12 -12.07 9.26 12.16
CA TRP A 12 -11.65 8.05 11.48
C TRP A 12 -10.81 8.34 10.22
N SER A 13 -11.26 9.26 9.35
CA SER A 13 -10.51 9.65 8.14
C SER A 13 -9.14 10.23 8.50
N ARG A 14 -9.08 11.07 9.54
CA ARG A 14 -7.82 11.66 10.03
C ARG A 14 -6.86 10.60 10.57
N ALA A 15 -7.37 9.65 11.36
CA ALA A 15 -6.56 8.56 11.90
C ALA A 15 -6.01 7.66 10.78
N VAL A 16 -6.86 7.27 9.82
CA VAL A 16 -6.49 6.45 8.67
C VAL A 16 -5.44 7.15 7.79
N THR A 17 -5.62 8.44 7.52
CA THR A 17 -4.65 9.24 6.75
C THR A 17 -3.31 9.33 7.47
N THR A 18 -3.32 9.66 8.77
CA THR A 18 -2.09 9.73 9.58
C THR A 18 -1.35 8.40 9.58
N LEU A 19 -2.07 7.29 9.76
CA LEU A 19 -1.51 5.95 9.77
C LEU A 19 -0.91 5.57 8.41
N THR A 20 -1.60 5.90 7.31
CA THR A 20 -1.12 5.62 5.95
C THR A 20 0.20 6.33 5.64
N HIS A 21 0.37 7.57 6.09
CA HIS A 21 1.63 8.28 5.88
C HIS A 21 2.73 7.94 6.90
N ALA A 22 2.37 7.34 8.04
CA ALA A 22 3.33 6.73 8.96
C ALA A 22 3.81 5.35 8.48
N LEU A 23 3.15 4.76 7.46
CA LEU A 23 3.36 3.39 7.01
C LEU A 23 4.83 3.06 6.72
N PRO A 24 5.65 3.88 6.02
CA PRO A 24 7.06 3.54 5.77
C PRO A 24 7.86 3.31 7.06
N TRP A 25 7.59 4.10 8.10
CA TRP A 25 8.25 3.97 9.40
C TRP A 25 7.76 2.75 10.15
N ILE A 26 6.44 2.49 10.10
CA ILE A 26 5.84 1.30 10.71
C ILE A 26 6.36 0.03 10.02
N LEU A 27 6.52 0.05 8.70
CA LEU A 27 7.10 -1.07 7.95
C LEU A 27 8.56 -1.29 8.31
N ALA A 28 9.37 -0.23 8.40
CA ALA A 28 10.77 -0.34 8.79
C ALA A 28 10.92 -0.92 10.22
N ALA A 29 10.17 -0.38 11.18
CA ALA A 29 10.18 -0.85 12.56
C ALA A 29 9.61 -2.28 12.69
N GLY A 30 8.49 -2.56 12.01
CA GLY A 30 7.87 -3.86 11.97
C GLY A 30 8.81 -4.92 11.38
N LEU A 31 9.47 -4.61 10.27
CA LEU A 31 10.42 -5.52 9.63
C LEU A 31 11.60 -5.81 10.55
N ALA A 32 12.20 -4.77 11.17
CA ALA A 32 13.29 -4.94 12.12
C ALA A 32 12.87 -5.84 13.30
N THR A 33 11.64 -5.68 13.79
CA THR A 33 11.14 -6.49 14.90
C THR A 33 10.85 -7.94 14.49
N ARG A 34 10.34 -8.17 13.28
CA ARG A 34 10.13 -9.53 12.75
C ARG A 34 11.45 -10.24 12.46
N VAL A 35 12.44 -9.53 11.94
CA VAL A 35 13.80 -10.06 11.80
C VAL A 35 14.36 -10.45 13.17
N ALA A 36 14.19 -9.63 14.20
CA ALA A 36 14.60 -9.98 15.57
C ALA A 36 13.89 -11.25 16.08
N SER A 37 12.60 -11.41 15.78
CA SER A 37 11.86 -12.61 16.20
C SER A 37 12.22 -13.89 15.45
N TRP A 38 12.81 -13.79 14.26
CA TRP A 38 13.44 -14.95 13.60
C TRP A 38 14.62 -15.52 14.39
N PHE A 39 15.26 -14.71 15.25
CA PHE A 39 16.33 -15.17 16.15
C PHE A 39 15.82 -15.51 17.56
N GLY A 40 14.50 -15.62 17.74
CA GLY A 40 13.86 -15.92 19.02
C GLY A 40 13.77 -14.73 19.98
N TRP A 41 14.13 -13.52 19.54
CA TRP A 41 13.99 -12.31 20.36
C TRP A 41 12.58 -11.73 20.21
N LEU A 42 12.01 -11.17 21.27
CA LEU A 42 10.72 -10.46 21.18
C LEU A 42 9.53 -11.32 20.68
N THR A 43 9.61 -12.65 20.76
CA THR A 43 8.55 -13.57 20.30
C THR A 43 7.22 -13.36 21.01
N SER A 44 7.25 -12.88 22.26
CA SER A 44 6.05 -12.49 23.02
C SER A 44 5.28 -11.32 22.40
N LEU A 45 5.92 -10.52 21.55
CA LEU A 45 5.31 -9.38 20.87
C LEU A 45 4.83 -9.71 19.46
N ASP A 46 5.11 -10.92 18.94
CA ASP A 46 4.84 -11.28 17.54
C ASP A 46 3.37 -11.08 17.16
N LEU A 47 2.44 -11.54 18.00
CA LEU A 47 1.01 -11.39 17.75
C LEU A 47 0.60 -9.92 17.73
N ALA A 48 1.08 -9.12 18.69
CA ALA A 48 0.77 -7.70 18.75
C ALA A 48 1.29 -6.96 17.52
N ILE A 49 2.51 -7.25 17.08
CA ILE A 49 3.12 -6.68 15.87
C ILE A 49 2.33 -7.10 14.62
N ALA A 50 1.96 -8.38 14.52
CA ALA A 50 1.16 -8.88 13.39
C ALA A 50 -0.20 -8.16 13.30
N VAL A 51 -0.88 -7.96 14.44
CA VAL A 51 -2.14 -7.20 14.51
C VAL A 51 -1.94 -5.75 14.07
N VAL A 52 -0.87 -5.08 14.51
CA VAL A 52 -0.57 -3.71 14.08
C VAL A 52 -0.31 -3.65 12.57
N ILE A 53 0.50 -4.55 12.03
CA ILE A 53 0.81 -4.63 10.59
C ILE A 53 -0.47 -4.85 9.77
N LEU A 54 -1.32 -5.79 10.17
CA LEU A 54 -2.60 -6.05 9.51
C LEU A 54 -3.56 -4.86 9.60
N GLY A 55 -3.62 -4.19 10.75
CA GLY A 55 -4.38 -2.96 10.91
C GLY A 55 -3.90 -1.84 9.99
N CYS A 56 -2.58 -1.68 9.85
CA CYS A 56 -1.98 -0.71 8.92
C CYS A 56 -2.27 -1.08 7.45
N GLN A 57 -2.23 -2.36 7.09
CA GLN A 57 -2.61 -2.82 5.76
C GLN A 57 -4.08 -2.47 5.46
N PHE A 58 -4.98 -2.77 6.39
CA PHE A 58 -6.39 -2.47 6.23
C PHE A 58 -6.64 -0.96 6.10
N ALA A 59 -6.04 -0.15 6.98
CA ALA A 59 -6.16 1.30 6.91
C ALA A 59 -5.61 1.87 5.59
N THR A 60 -4.47 1.36 5.11
CA THR A 60 -3.90 1.76 3.82
C THR A 60 -4.85 1.42 2.68
N MET A 61 -5.41 0.21 2.66
CA MET A 61 -6.37 -0.20 1.64
C MET A 61 -7.66 0.64 1.69
N ALA A 62 -8.16 0.95 2.88
CA ALA A 62 -9.33 1.81 3.06
C ALA A 62 -9.05 3.23 2.58
N HIS A 63 -7.88 3.79 2.92
CA HIS A 63 -7.45 5.11 2.47
C HIS A 63 -7.35 5.17 0.94
N LEU A 64 -6.69 4.19 0.32
CA LEU A 64 -6.49 4.14 -1.13
C LEU A 64 -7.78 3.88 -1.94
N ARG A 65 -8.83 3.35 -1.30
CA ARG A 65 -10.16 3.18 -1.90
C ARG A 65 -11.06 4.39 -1.71
N SER A 66 -10.70 5.35 -0.85
CA SER A 66 -11.47 6.58 -0.73
C SER A 66 -11.38 7.39 -2.02
N SER A 67 -12.51 7.98 -2.44
CA SER A 67 -12.62 8.72 -3.71
C SER A 67 -11.83 10.03 -3.74
N HIS A 68 -11.31 10.47 -2.59
CA HIS A 68 -10.60 11.73 -2.47
C HIS A 68 -9.12 11.47 -2.18
N LEU A 69 -8.27 11.76 -3.17
CA LEU A 69 -6.83 11.81 -2.96
C LEU A 69 -6.49 12.92 -1.98
N CYS A 70 -5.77 12.59 -0.92
CA CYS A 70 -5.33 13.56 0.06
C CYS A 70 -4.25 14.49 -0.55
N ALA A 71 -4.19 15.76 -0.15
CA ALA A 71 -3.18 16.70 -0.67
C ALA A 71 -1.75 16.17 -0.49
N ARG A 72 -1.46 15.58 0.67
CA ARG A 72 -0.16 14.96 0.96
C ARG A 72 0.18 13.80 0.02
N CYS A 73 -0.83 13.02 -0.39
CA CYS A 73 -0.69 11.91 -1.32
C CYS A 73 -0.25 12.43 -2.69
N MET A 74 -0.81 13.57 -3.12
CA MET A 74 -0.43 14.26 -4.36
C MET A 74 0.98 14.85 -4.28
N ASP A 75 1.35 15.46 -3.14
CA ASP A 75 2.69 16.02 -2.92
C ASP A 75 3.79 14.93 -2.91
N GLU A 76 3.43 13.69 -2.57
CA GLU A 76 4.34 12.54 -2.57
C GLU A 76 4.54 11.90 -3.96
N VAL A 77 3.80 12.35 -4.98
CA VAL A 77 3.98 11.88 -6.37
C VAL A 77 5.25 12.49 -6.96
N PRO A 78 6.23 11.67 -7.37
CA PRO A 78 7.46 12.20 -7.92
C PRO A 78 7.25 12.74 -9.34
N ALA A 79 7.99 13.79 -9.72
CA ALA A 79 7.90 14.38 -11.06
C ALA A 79 8.31 13.39 -12.17
N ASP A 80 9.11 12.38 -11.86
CA ASP A 80 9.53 11.30 -12.76
C ASP A 80 8.70 10.00 -12.57
N ALA A 81 7.48 10.10 -12.02
CA ALA A 81 6.55 8.99 -11.83
C ALA A 81 6.46 7.98 -13.00
N PRO A 82 6.37 8.38 -14.29
CA PRO A 82 6.35 7.42 -15.40
C PRO A 82 7.64 6.59 -15.50
N VAL A 83 8.80 7.21 -15.28
CA VAL A 83 10.09 6.51 -15.31
C VAL A 83 10.20 5.54 -14.12
N GLN A 84 9.71 5.95 -12.96
CA GLN A 84 9.69 5.07 -11.78
C GLN A 84 8.73 3.89 -11.97
N ALA A 85 7.57 4.10 -12.59
CA ALA A 85 6.61 3.04 -12.91
C ALA A 85 7.26 1.97 -13.80
N GLU A 86 7.94 2.41 -14.85
CA GLU A 86 8.67 1.55 -15.78
C GLU A 86 9.78 0.74 -15.06
N ARG A 87 10.61 1.43 -14.26
CA ARG A 87 11.70 0.78 -13.51
C ARG A 87 11.19 -0.25 -12.49
N ARG A 88 10.00 -0.02 -11.93
CA ARG A 88 9.43 -0.83 -10.85
C ARG A 88 8.32 -1.77 -11.30
N LYS A 89 8.22 -2.04 -12.61
CA LYS A 89 7.23 -2.95 -13.23
C LYS A 89 6.99 -4.24 -12.46
N ARG A 90 8.05 -4.92 -12.00
CA ARG A 90 7.92 -6.20 -11.29
C ARG A 90 7.20 -6.07 -9.94
N VAL A 91 7.45 -4.98 -9.21
CA VAL A 91 6.80 -4.73 -7.91
C VAL A 91 5.33 -4.38 -8.13
N LEU A 92 5.03 -3.59 -9.17
CA LEU A 92 3.65 -3.27 -9.55
C LEU A 92 2.90 -4.51 -10.06
N TRP A 93 3.54 -5.35 -10.86
CA TRP A 93 2.97 -6.63 -11.29
C TRP A 93 2.63 -7.49 -10.08
N PHE A 94 3.52 -7.58 -9.10
CA PHE A 94 3.29 -8.34 -7.88
C PHE A 94 2.09 -7.83 -7.07
N SER A 95 1.91 -6.51 -6.94
CA SER A 95 0.73 -5.96 -6.26
C SER A 95 -0.58 -6.34 -6.96
N HIS A 96 -0.57 -6.39 -8.30
CA HIS A 96 -1.71 -6.84 -9.09
C HIS A 96 -1.96 -8.34 -8.94
N GLN A 97 -0.92 -9.17 -8.97
CA GLN A 97 -1.06 -10.61 -8.75
C GLN A 97 -1.68 -10.91 -7.39
N LEU A 98 -1.23 -10.25 -6.32
CA LEU A 98 -1.81 -10.42 -4.99
C LEU A 98 -3.25 -9.91 -4.85
N ALA A 99 -3.71 -9.03 -5.74
CA ALA A 99 -5.11 -8.62 -5.80
C ALA A 99 -5.99 -9.66 -6.53
N THR A 100 -5.41 -10.64 -7.23
CA THR A 100 -6.16 -11.73 -7.87
C THR A 100 -6.36 -12.90 -6.92
N GLY A 101 -7.49 -13.60 -7.06
CA GLY A 101 -7.74 -14.84 -6.30
C GLY A 101 -6.67 -15.91 -6.53
N ILE A 102 -6.07 -15.96 -7.73
CA ILE A 102 -4.98 -16.88 -8.07
C ILE A 102 -3.72 -16.56 -7.26
N GLY A 103 -3.34 -15.29 -7.15
CA GLY A 103 -2.18 -14.90 -6.34
C GLY A 103 -2.40 -15.13 -4.84
N ILE A 104 -3.61 -14.89 -4.34
CA ILE A 104 -3.97 -15.20 -2.95
C ILE A 104 -3.85 -16.71 -2.69
N CYS A 105 -4.48 -17.55 -3.51
CA CYS A 105 -4.44 -19.00 -3.34
C CYS A 105 -3.05 -19.61 -3.62
N GLY A 106 -2.28 -19.02 -4.54
CA GLY A 106 -0.97 -19.53 -4.95
C GLY A 106 0.19 -19.09 -4.07
N LEU A 107 0.07 -17.97 -3.35
CA LEU A 107 1.15 -17.40 -2.54
C LEU A 107 0.78 -17.28 -1.06
N LEU A 108 -0.36 -16.65 -0.75
CA LEU A 108 -0.74 -16.35 0.63
C LEU A 108 -1.16 -17.61 1.38
N VAL A 109 -1.98 -18.46 0.76
CA VAL A 109 -2.44 -19.71 1.40
C VAL A 109 -1.27 -20.65 1.73
N PRO A 110 -0.33 -20.95 0.82
CA PRO A 110 0.83 -21.78 1.15
C PRO A 110 1.73 -21.15 2.22
N ALA A 111 2.01 -19.84 2.14
CA ALA A 111 2.85 -19.16 3.13
C ALA A 111 2.22 -19.20 4.52
N PHE A 112 0.89 -18.99 4.61
CA PHE A 112 0.14 -19.12 5.85
C PHE A 112 0.13 -20.56 6.38
N ALA A 113 -0.10 -21.55 5.51
CA ALA A 113 -0.07 -22.96 5.89
C ALA A 113 1.30 -23.38 6.44
N ILE A 114 2.39 -22.96 5.79
CA ILE A 114 3.76 -23.23 6.28
C ILE A 114 3.97 -22.62 7.66
N ALA A 115 3.55 -21.36 7.87
CA ALA A 115 3.68 -20.70 9.16
C ALA A 115 2.89 -21.42 10.26
N VAL A 116 1.63 -21.78 9.99
CA VAL A 116 0.78 -22.50 10.95
C VAL A 116 1.33 -23.88 11.27
N ILE A 117 1.73 -24.65 10.24
CA ILE A 117 2.30 -25.98 10.42
C ILE A 117 3.60 -25.90 11.23
N GLY A 118 4.48 -24.95 10.90
CA GLY A 118 5.73 -24.76 11.63
C GLY A 118 5.51 -24.37 13.09
N ASP A 119 4.50 -23.55 13.37
CA ASP A 119 4.18 -23.09 14.72
C ASP A 119 3.54 -24.18 15.60
N HIS A 120 2.72 -25.06 15.01
CA HIS A 120 1.96 -26.07 15.77
C HIS A 120 2.62 -27.45 15.78
N PHE A 121 3.40 -27.78 14.75
CA PHE A 121 3.99 -29.10 14.56
C PHE A 121 5.52 -29.08 14.38
N GLY A 122 6.14 -27.90 14.24
CA GLY A 122 7.59 -27.77 14.11
C GLY A 122 8.32 -27.93 15.43
N SER A 123 9.63 -28.22 15.35
CA SER A 123 10.54 -28.11 16.49
C SER A 123 10.81 -26.64 16.82
N PRO A 124 11.25 -26.29 18.05
CA PRO A 124 11.55 -24.91 18.42
C PRO A 124 12.51 -24.17 17.47
N GLU A 125 13.39 -24.91 16.78
CA GLU A 125 14.32 -24.39 15.78
C GLU A 125 13.64 -24.06 14.44
N VAL A 126 12.56 -24.75 14.10
CA VAL A 126 11.81 -24.61 12.85
C VAL A 126 10.76 -23.48 12.94
N HIS A 127 10.23 -23.22 14.13
CA HIS A 127 9.21 -22.18 14.39
C HIS A 127 9.54 -20.82 13.77
N PRO A 128 10.71 -20.19 14.03
CA PRO A 128 11.02 -18.89 13.47
C PRO A 128 11.19 -18.92 11.94
N VAL A 129 11.80 -19.99 11.41
CA VAL A 129 12.10 -20.12 9.97
C VAL A 129 10.82 -20.31 9.16
N ALA A 130 9.83 -21.04 9.70
CA ALA A 130 8.55 -21.28 9.06
C ALA A 130 7.72 -20.01 8.85
N ARG A 131 7.98 -18.94 9.60
CA ARG A 131 7.26 -17.66 9.48
C ARG A 131 7.85 -16.73 8.42
N ILE A 132 9.10 -16.94 8.01
CA ILE A 132 9.81 -16.09 7.05
C ILE A 132 9.05 -15.91 5.73
N PRO A 133 8.51 -16.98 5.08
CA PRO A 133 7.79 -16.82 3.82
C PRO A 133 6.55 -15.93 3.95
N LEU A 134 5.80 -16.08 5.05
CA LEU A 134 4.62 -15.26 5.32
C LEU A 134 5.01 -13.81 5.58
N ASP A 135 6.07 -13.56 6.37
CA ASP A 135 6.56 -12.21 6.62
C ASP A 135 7.01 -11.52 5.33
N VAL A 136 7.85 -12.18 4.54
CA VAL A 136 8.30 -11.66 3.24
C VAL A 136 7.11 -11.30 2.37
N LEU A 137 6.09 -12.17 2.31
CA LEU A 137 4.90 -11.93 1.52
C LEU A 137 4.09 -10.73 2.03
N VAL A 138 3.89 -10.62 3.35
CA VAL A 138 3.16 -9.51 3.97
C VAL A 138 3.90 -8.18 3.79
N PHE A 139 5.20 -8.12 4.03
CA PHE A 139 5.96 -6.87 3.84
C PHE A 139 6.08 -6.49 2.37
N THR A 140 6.27 -7.45 1.48
CA THR A 140 6.31 -7.16 0.04
C THR A 140 4.95 -6.70 -0.47
N SER A 141 3.84 -7.27 0.04
CA SER A 141 2.49 -6.83 -0.33
C SER A 141 2.25 -5.39 0.11
N LEU A 142 2.47 -5.08 1.39
CA LEU A 142 2.37 -3.74 1.97
C LEU A 142 3.22 -2.72 1.19
N TYR A 143 4.50 -3.03 0.98
CA TYR A 143 5.41 -2.15 0.24
C TYR A 143 4.97 -1.97 -1.22
N SER A 144 4.51 -3.02 -1.88
CA SER A 144 4.03 -2.93 -3.26
C SER A 144 2.74 -2.12 -3.38
N THR A 145 1.79 -2.28 -2.46
CA THR A 145 0.56 -1.47 -2.37
C THR A 145 0.88 0.00 -2.11
N TRP A 146 1.76 0.27 -1.14
CA TRP A 146 2.23 1.62 -0.86
C TRP A 146 3.01 2.21 -2.04
N LEU A 147 3.81 1.44 -2.76
CA LEU A 147 4.49 1.95 -3.93
C LEU A 147 3.49 2.24 -5.06
N HIS A 148 2.50 1.36 -5.24
CA HIS A 148 1.57 1.38 -6.36
C HIS A 148 0.65 2.60 -6.41
N HIS A 149 0.30 3.19 -5.25
CA HIS A 149 -0.62 4.34 -5.27
C HIS A 149 -0.05 5.60 -5.94
N ARG A 150 1.27 5.82 -5.86
CA ARG A 150 1.91 7.03 -6.39
C ARG A 150 1.99 7.05 -7.93
N PRO A 151 2.47 5.99 -8.60
CA PRO A 151 2.52 5.92 -10.05
C PRO A 151 1.24 5.31 -10.64
N ARG A 152 0.12 5.24 -9.90
CA ARG A 152 -1.09 4.54 -10.37
C ARG A 152 -1.55 4.97 -11.77
N PRO A 153 -1.56 6.27 -12.14
CA PRO A 153 -1.92 6.70 -13.50
C PRO A 153 -0.99 6.17 -14.60
N TRP A 154 0.25 5.79 -14.25
CA TRP A 154 1.28 5.32 -15.19
C TRP A 154 1.57 3.82 -15.04
N CYS A 155 0.81 3.11 -14.22
CA CYS A 155 1.02 1.69 -14.00
C CYS A 155 0.53 0.88 -15.22
N PRO A 156 1.37 0.07 -15.89
CA PRO A 156 1.00 -0.63 -17.12
C PRO A 156 -0.01 -1.76 -16.90
N TYR A 157 -0.30 -2.11 -15.64
CA TYR A 157 -1.26 -3.14 -15.26
C TYR A 157 -2.59 -2.56 -14.77
N CYS A 158 -2.61 -1.26 -14.46
CA CYS A 158 -3.86 -0.56 -14.22
C CYS A 158 -4.48 -0.24 -15.57
N ARG A 159 -5.58 -0.90 -15.89
CA ARG A 159 -6.43 -0.54 -17.01
C ARG A 159 -7.35 0.61 -16.57
N ASP A 160 -7.57 1.58 -17.46
CA ASP A 160 -8.68 2.53 -17.39
C ASP A 160 -8.64 3.51 -16.19
N TRP A 161 -7.55 4.28 -16.03
CA TRP A 161 -7.52 5.38 -15.05
C TRP A 161 -8.29 6.63 -15.56
N ASP A 162 -8.50 6.69 -16.87
CA ASP A 162 -8.90 7.84 -17.66
C ASP A 162 -10.21 7.63 -18.45
N GLU A 163 -10.76 6.41 -18.51
CA GLU A 163 -11.98 6.14 -19.30
C GLU A 163 -13.30 6.50 -18.58
N ASP A 164 -13.29 6.69 -17.25
CA ASP A 164 -14.49 7.04 -16.46
C ASP A 164 -14.64 8.55 -16.19
N GLY A 165 -13.74 9.37 -16.72
CA GLY A 165 -13.91 10.82 -16.68
C GLY A 165 -14.89 11.26 -17.77
N ASP A 166 -16.05 11.80 -17.39
CA ASP A 166 -16.82 12.65 -18.30
C ASP A 166 -15.83 13.59 -18.98
N THR A 167 -15.86 13.71 -20.31
CA THR A 167 -14.99 14.64 -21.03
C THR A 167 -15.17 16.01 -20.41
N GLU A 168 -14.18 16.47 -19.64
CA GLU A 168 -14.24 17.80 -19.03
C GLU A 168 -14.39 18.78 -20.19
N PRO A 169 -15.51 19.50 -20.31
CA PRO A 169 -15.71 20.39 -21.43
C PRO A 169 -14.61 21.43 -21.37
N SER A 170 -13.74 21.43 -22.37
CA SER A 170 -12.72 22.45 -22.52
C SER A 170 -13.41 23.81 -22.41
N PRO A 171 -12.97 24.71 -21.53
CA PRO A 171 -13.56 26.04 -21.46
C PRO A 171 -13.49 26.66 -22.86
N ASP A 172 -14.62 27.19 -23.33
CA ASP A 172 -14.68 27.87 -24.62
C ASP A 172 -13.62 28.98 -24.63
N PRO A 173 -12.83 29.11 -25.72
CA PRO A 173 -11.87 30.19 -25.82
C PRO A 173 -12.60 31.53 -25.63
N PRO A 174 -12.07 32.45 -24.82
CA PRO A 174 -12.73 33.73 -24.57
C PRO A 174 -12.90 34.44 -25.91
N GLU A 175 -14.14 34.83 -26.22
CA GLU A 175 -14.46 35.63 -27.41
C GLU A 175 -13.63 36.91 -27.36
N PHE A 176 -12.55 36.94 -28.14
CA PHE A 176 -11.85 38.18 -28.44
C PHE A 176 -12.79 39.04 -29.28
N LYS A 177 -13.56 39.90 -28.62
CA LYS A 177 -14.29 40.99 -29.27
C LYS A 177 -13.26 41.88 -29.96
N THR A 178 -13.05 41.62 -31.25
CA THR A 178 -12.32 42.51 -32.13
C THR A 178 -13.11 43.81 -32.20
N ARG A 179 -12.57 44.83 -31.55
CA ARG A 179 -13.09 46.20 -31.61
C ARG A 179 -12.70 46.73 -33.00
N THR A 180 -13.57 46.57 -33.98
CA THR A 180 -13.47 47.29 -35.25
C THR A 180 -13.77 48.76 -34.97
N GLY A 181 -12.76 49.60 -35.21
CA GLY A 181 -12.89 51.06 -35.29
C GLY A 181 -13.15 51.51 -36.73
#